data_AF-A0A061S1D8-F1
#
_entry.id   AF-A0A061S1D8-F1
#
_cell.length_a   1.000
_cell.length_b   1.000
_cell.length_c   1.000
_cell.angle_alpha   90.00
_cell.angle_beta   90.00
_cell.angle_gamma   90.00
#
_symmetry.space_group_name_H-M   'P 1'
#
loop_
_entity.id
_entity.type
_entity.pdbx_description
1 polymer ?
#
loop_
_entity_poly.entity_id
_entity_poly.type
_entity_poly.pdbx_seq_one_letter_code
_entity_poly.pdbx_strand_id
1 'polypeptide(L)'
;MLALQSSRPIVTPASRPSSLLSARSLQQTVRPSFPSYRRRHTPNSAVDVLGPLAALDIDWSDPDTQIGALGGVLGIALGIGIPVFLVIRENQDEERLEELRELNRRTYKETGEYLTPEEIEAIRPPRWTDRREFVDDD
;
A
#
# COMPACT_ATOMS: atom_id res chain seq x y z
N MET A 1 4.01 51.37 4.67
CA MET A 1 5.43 51.30 4.28
C MET A 1 6.06 50.22 5.15
N LEU A 2 6.71 49.23 4.51
CA LEU A 2 7.53 48.14 5.11
C LEU A 2 6.76 47.04 5.89
N ALA A 3 7.12 45.77 5.87
CA ALA A 3 7.82 44.87 4.96
C ALA A 3 7.70 43.47 5.61
N LEU A 4 7.67 42.43 4.79
CA LEU A 4 7.72 41.03 5.20
C LEU A 4 8.87 40.77 6.20
N GLN A 5 8.66 39.88 7.17
CA GLN A 5 9.80 39.15 7.74
C GLN A 5 9.47 37.70 8.04
N SER A 6 9.98 36.86 7.14
CA SER A 6 10.04 35.41 7.17
C SER A 6 10.96 34.89 8.26
N SER A 7 10.46 33.98 9.10
CA SER A 7 11.26 33.23 10.06
C SER A 7 11.81 31.96 9.41
N ARG A 8 13.12 31.92 9.15
CA ARG A 8 13.89 30.68 8.90
C ARG A 8 14.89 30.50 10.03
N PRO A 9 14.97 29.34 10.70
CA PRO A 9 16.05 29.08 11.63
C PRO A 9 17.35 28.70 10.90
N ILE A 10 18.43 29.32 11.35
CA ILE A 10 19.82 29.16 10.91
C ILE A 10 20.40 27.91 11.60
N VAL A 11 20.99 27.00 10.81
CA VAL A 11 21.80 25.88 11.29
C VAL A 11 23.26 26.32 11.35
N THR A 12 23.87 26.25 12.54
CA THR A 12 25.31 26.48 12.76
C THR A 12 26.02 25.18 13.18
N PRO A 13 27.33 25.05 12.91
CA PRO A 13 27.97 23.77 12.60
C PRO A 13 28.63 23.04 13.78
N ALA A 14 28.88 21.76 13.52
CA ALA A 14 29.54 20.78 14.36
C ALA A 14 30.94 21.19 14.86
N SER A 15 31.20 20.91 16.14
CA SER A 15 32.53 20.94 16.75
C SER A 15 33.09 19.53 16.94
N ARG A 16 34.28 19.33 16.40
CA ARG A 16 35.10 18.11 16.45
C ARG A 16 36.14 18.30 17.56
N PRO A 17 36.47 17.27 18.35
CA PRO A 17 37.80 17.22 18.94
C PRO A 17 38.62 16.07 18.36
N SER A 18 39.85 16.41 17.98
CA SER A 18 40.94 15.52 17.62
C SER A 18 42.07 15.74 18.63
N SER A 19 42.52 14.67 19.29
CA SER A 19 43.86 14.52 19.88
C SER A 19 44.03 13.02 20.22
N LEU A 20 44.79 12.25 19.45
CA LEU A 20 46.26 12.12 19.40
C LEU A 20 46.90 11.36 20.57
N LEU A 21 47.52 10.24 20.16
CA LEU A 21 48.77 9.64 20.65
C LEU A 21 48.73 8.74 21.91
N SER A 22 48.95 7.44 21.69
CA SER A 22 49.98 6.72 22.46
C SER A 22 50.61 5.57 21.67
N ALA A 23 51.94 5.52 21.81
CA ALA A 23 52.98 4.64 21.28
C ALA A 23 52.72 3.12 21.48
N ARG A 24 53.45 2.14 20.93
CA ARG A 24 54.44 1.90 19.85
C ARG A 24 54.86 0.43 20.10
N SER A 25 55.40 -0.27 19.08
CA SER A 25 56.15 -1.54 19.20
C SER A 25 55.25 -2.80 19.30
N LEU A 26 55.48 -3.95 18.66
CA LEU A 26 56.63 -4.59 18.00
C LEU A 26 56.11 -5.51 16.86
N GLN A 27 56.92 -5.62 15.81
CA GLN A 27 57.18 -6.82 14.99
C GLN A 27 56.17 -7.98 15.04
N GLN A 28 55.53 -8.30 13.91
CA GLN A 28 55.61 -9.65 13.34
C GLN A 28 55.09 -9.67 11.89
N THR A 29 56.02 -9.77 10.96
CA THR A 29 55.76 -10.17 9.58
C THR A 29 55.43 -11.66 9.56
N VAL A 30 54.15 -12.00 9.53
CA VAL A 30 53.69 -13.34 9.15
C VAL A 30 52.92 -13.18 7.83
N ARG A 31 53.58 -13.55 6.73
CA ARG A 31 52.89 -13.79 5.44
C ARG A 31 51.93 -14.97 5.65
N PRO A 32 50.62 -14.85 5.44
CA PRO A 32 49.78 -16.02 5.32
C PRO A 32 50.10 -16.70 3.98
N SER A 33 50.57 -17.94 4.02
CA SER A 33 50.56 -18.83 2.86
C SER A 33 49.11 -19.13 2.50
N PHE A 34 48.61 -18.54 1.42
CA PHE A 34 47.28 -18.84 0.90
C PHE A 34 47.27 -20.30 0.40
N PRO A 35 46.37 -21.17 0.90
CA PRO A 35 46.13 -22.45 0.25
C PRO A 35 45.51 -22.18 -1.12
N SER A 36 46.11 -22.73 -2.17
CA SER A 36 45.55 -22.75 -3.52
C SER A 36 44.24 -23.54 -3.48
N TYR A 37 43.13 -22.82 -3.36
CA TYR A 37 41.80 -23.40 -3.43
C TYR A 37 41.59 -23.92 -4.85
N ARG A 38 41.76 -25.23 -5.04
CA ARG A 38 41.45 -25.94 -6.29
C ARG A 38 39.95 -25.80 -6.53
N ARG A 39 39.59 -24.81 -7.34
CA ARG A 39 38.23 -24.55 -7.81
C ARG A 39 37.76 -25.76 -8.59
N ARG A 40 37.08 -26.70 -7.92
CA ARG A 40 36.28 -27.72 -8.61
C ARG A 40 35.14 -26.97 -9.27
N HIS A 41 35.17 -26.89 -10.59
CA HIS A 41 33.97 -26.64 -11.36
C HIS A 41 33.04 -27.84 -11.12
N THR A 42 32.11 -27.71 -10.18
CA THR A 42 30.91 -28.53 -10.17
C THR A 42 30.07 -28.07 -11.36
N PRO A 43 29.74 -28.93 -12.32
CA PRO A 43 28.87 -28.55 -13.42
C PRO A 43 27.50 -28.14 -12.84
N ASN A 44 27.00 -27.02 -13.34
CA ASN A 44 25.71 -26.44 -12.99
C ASN A 44 24.58 -27.46 -13.20
N SER A 45 24.10 -28.11 -12.14
CA SER A 45 22.80 -28.78 -12.12
C SER A 45 21.73 -27.82 -11.61
N ALA A 46 21.59 -26.67 -12.25
CA ALA A 46 20.58 -25.67 -11.92
C ALA A 46 19.21 -25.97 -12.59
N VAL A 47 18.97 -27.22 -12.99
CA VAL A 47 17.78 -27.59 -13.78
C VAL A 47 16.92 -28.70 -13.16
N ASP A 48 17.25 -29.19 -11.96
CA ASP A 48 16.46 -30.24 -11.26
C ASP A 48 15.84 -29.77 -9.93
N VAL A 49 15.70 -28.45 -9.72
CA VAL A 49 15.11 -27.89 -8.46
C VAL A 49 13.60 -27.63 -8.57
N LEU A 50 12.97 -28.08 -9.66
CA LEU A 50 11.53 -28.26 -9.72
C LEU A 50 11.28 -29.76 -9.66
N GLY A 51 11.39 -30.30 -8.45
CA GLY A 51 10.91 -31.65 -8.17
C GLY A 51 9.46 -31.79 -8.65
N PRO A 52 9.01 -33.02 -8.96
CA PRO A 52 7.61 -33.26 -9.27
C PRO A 52 6.77 -32.63 -8.16
N LEU A 53 5.58 -32.11 -8.51
CA LEU A 53 4.53 -31.73 -7.55
C LEU A 53 4.26 -32.95 -6.65
N ALA A 54 5.13 -33.14 -5.66
CA ALA A 54 5.09 -34.23 -4.74
C ALA A 54 3.76 -34.07 -4.05
N ALA A 55 2.92 -35.09 -4.13
CA ALA A 55 1.61 -35.11 -3.52
C ALA A 55 1.73 -34.51 -2.12
N LEU A 56 1.20 -33.29 -1.94
CA LEU A 56 1.23 -32.61 -0.66
C LEU A 56 0.25 -33.39 0.21
N ASP A 57 0.76 -34.26 1.05
CA ASP A 57 -0.03 -34.90 2.09
C ASP A 57 -0.19 -33.88 3.21
N ILE A 58 -1.36 -33.23 3.25
CA ILE A 58 -1.66 -32.17 4.21
C ILE A 58 -2.31 -32.84 5.42
N ASP A 59 -1.63 -32.75 6.57
CA ASP A 59 -2.20 -33.21 7.84
C ASP A 59 -3.21 -32.17 8.37
N TRP A 60 -4.49 -32.42 8.13
CA TRP A 60 -5.58 -31.56 8.61
C TRP A 60 -5.86 -31.71 10.11
N SER A 61 -5.22 -32.65 10.82
CA SER A 61 -5.38 -32.80 12.26
C SER A 61 -4.44 -31.90 13.07
N ASP A 62 -3.37 -31.43 12.43
CA ASP A 62 -2.42 -30.50 13.02
C ASP A 62 -3.02 -29.08 13.15
N PRO A 63 -3.07 -28.50 14.36
CA PRO A 63 -3.59 -27.15 14.57
C PRO A 63 -2.83 -26.09 13.78
N ASP A 64 -1.51 -26.24 13.58
CA ASP A 64 -0.71 -25.25 12.88
C ASP A 64 -1.06 -25.21 11.38
N THR A 65 -1.28 -26.38 10.77
CA THR A 65 -1.78 -26.52 9.40
C THR A 65 -3.16 -25.90 9.22
N GLN A 66 -4.08 -26.09 10.17
CA GLN A 66 -5.40 -25.46 10.13
C GLN A 66 -5.32 -23.94 10.25
N ILE A 67 -4.48 -23.41 11.13
CA ILE A 67 -4.27 -21.97 11.29
C ILE A 67 -3.70 -21.38 10.00
N GLY A 68 -2.72 -22.06 9.39
CA GLY A 68 -2.14 -21.65 8.11
C GLY A 68 -3.18 -21.65 6.98
N ALA A 69 -3.98 -22.70 6.87
CA ALA A 69 -5.05 -22.79 5.87
C ALA A 69 -6.12 -21.72 6.08
N LEU A 70 -6.57 -21.50 7.32
CA LEU A 70 -7.54 -20.48 7.67
C LEU A 70 -7.00 -19.08 7.34
N GLY A 71 -5.75 -18.81 7.70
CA GLY A 71 -5.05 -17.56 7.39
C GLY A 71 -4.95 -17.33 5.88
N GLY A 72 -4.64 -18.38 5.11
CA GLY A 72 -4.60 -18.33 3.65
C GLY A 72 -5.95 -18.00 3.04
N VAL A 73 -7.02 -18.68 3.46
CA VAL A 73 -8.39 -18.42 2.99
C VAL A 73 -8.83 -17.02 3.37
N LEU A 74 -8.58 -16.58 4.60
CA LEU A 74 -8.92 -15.23 5.07
C LEU A 74 -8.14 -14.15 4.29
N GLY A 75 -6.85 -14.40 4.03
CA GLY A 75 -6.01 -13.51 3.24
C GLY A 75 -6.54 -13.32 1.82
N ILE A 76 -6.95 -14.42 1.16
CA ILE A 76 -7.57 -14.36 -0.17
C ILE A 76 -8.92 -13.64 -0.11
N ALA A 77 -9.76 -13.98 0.87
CA ALA A 77 -11.08 -13.38 1.04
C ALA A 77 -10.99 -11.87 1.25
N LEU A 78 -10.07 -11.39 2.08
CA LEU A 78 -9.86 -9.95 2.27
C LEU A 78 -9.17 -9.29 1.08
N GLY A 79 -8.18 -9.95 0.48
CA GLY A 79 -7.42 -9.44 -0.64
C GLY A 79 -8.26 -9.21 -1.89
N ILE A 80 -9.24 -10.08 -2.17
CA ILE A 80 -10.17 -9.94 -3.30
C ILE A 80 -11.47 -9.26 -2.86
N GLY A 81 -11.98 -9.62 -1.68
CA GLY A 81 -13.28 -9.17 -1.21
C GLY A 81 -13.35 -7.68 -0.91
N ILE A 82 -12.30 -7.08 -0.34
CA ILE A 82 -12.30 -5.63 -0.05
C ILE A 82 -12.39 -4.81 -1.36
N PRO A 83 -11.55 -5.03 -2.39
CA PRO A 83 -11.70 -4.33 -3.67
C PRO A 83 -13.08 -4.52 -4.32
N VAL A 84 -13.57 -5.75 -4.38
CA VAL A 84 -14.89 -6.04 -4.97
C VAL A 84 -16.02 -5.33 -4.21
N PHE A 85 -15.96 -5.32 -2.88
CA PHE A 85 -16.93 -4.62 -2.04
C PHE A 85 -16.95 -3.11 -2.31
N LEU A 86 -15.78 -2.49 -2.51
CA LEU A 86 -15.69 -1.07 -2.83
C LEU A 86 -16.35 -0.75 -4.18
N VAL A 87 -16.11 -1.57 -5.20
CA VAL A 87 -16.74 -1.40 -6.53
C VAL A 87 -18.26 -1.56 -6.45
N ILE A 88 -18.76 -2.60 -5.75
CA ILE A 88 -20.20 -2.79 -5.58
C ILE A 88 -20.84 -1.60 -4.88
N ARG A 89 -20.18 -1.08 -3.82
CA ARG A 89 -20.66 0.09 -3.09
C ARG A 89 -20.71 1.32 -3.98
N GLU A 90 -19.73 1.51 -4.84
CA GLU A 90 -19.67 2.62 -5.80
C GLU A 90 -20.80 2.52 -6.83
N ASN A 91 -21.01 1.35 -7.43
CA ASN A 91 -22.12 1.14 -8.37
C ASN A 91 -23.49 1.42 -7.74
N GLN A 92 -23.73 0.94 -6.51
CA GLN A 92 -24.98 1.23 -5.78
C GLN A 92 -25.13 2.73 -5.47
N ASP A 93 -24.01 3.43 -5.29
CA ASP A 93 -24.00 4.87 -5.05
C ASP A 93 -24.36 5.63 -6.33
N GLU A 94 -23.81 5.20 -7.47
CA GLU A 94 -24.13 5.72 -8.80
C GLU A 94 -25.59 5.47 -9.18
N GLU A 95 -26.11 4.27 -8.93
CA GLU A 95 -27.53 3.93 -9.17
C GLU A 95 -28.46 4.86 -8.38
N ARG A 96 -28.19 5.07 -7.08
CA ARG A 96 -28.97 6.02 -6.26
C ARG A 96 -28.88 7.46 -6.75
N LEU A 97 -27.72 7.86 -7.28
CA LEU A 97 -27.54 9.19 -7.88
C LEU A 97 -28.32 9.33 -9.18
N GLU A 98 -28.35 8.29 -10.00
CA GLU A 98 -29.14 8.27 -11.23
C GLU A 98 -30.63 8.31 -10.94
N GLU A 99 -31.09 7.53 -9.96
CA GLU A 99 -32.47 7.58 -9.45
C GLU A 99 -32.82 8.99 -8.94
N LEU A 100 -31.93 9.62 -8.17
CA LEU A 100 -32.10 10.99 -7.70
C LEU A 100 -32.21 12.00 -8.84
N ARG A 101 -31.34 11.90 -9.85
CA ARG A 101 -31.40 12.76 -11.04
C ARG A 101 -32.69 12.54 -11.81
N GLU A 102 -33.15 11.29 -11.93
CA GLU A 102 -34.40 10.99 -12.59
C GLU A 102 -35.60 11.54 -11.82
N LEU A 103 -35.63 11.35 -10.50
CA LEU A 103 -36.66 11.89 -9.63
C LEU A 103 -36.68 13.42 -9.74
N ASN A 104 -35.53 14.07 -9.69
CA ASN A 104 -35.44 15.52 -9.80
C ASN A 104 -35.93 16.03 -11.18
N ARG A 105 -35.64 15.30 -12.28
CA ARG A 105 -36.21 15.58 -13.60
C ARG A 105 -37.73 15.40 -13.65
N ARG A 106 -38.29 14.42 -12.94
CA ARG A 106 -39.74 14.17 -12.87
C ARG A 106 -40.42 15.25 -12.03
N THR A 107 -39.93 15.51 -10.82
CA THR A 107 -40.42 16.58 -9.93
C THR A 107 -40.42 17.92 -10.65
N TYR A 108 -39.32 18.30 -11.31
CA TYR A 108 -39.26 19.54 -12.06
C TYR A 108 -40.31 19.65 -13.17
N LYS A 109 -40.65 18.54 -13.86
CA LYS A 109 -41.72 18.54 -14.87
C LYS A 109 -43.12 18.70 -14.26
N GLU A 110 -43.30 18.26 -13.02
CA GLU A 110 -44.59 18.28 -12.32
C GLU A 110 -44.82 19.58 -11.55
N THR A 111 -43.82 20.06 -10.82
CA THR A 111 -43.92 21.22 -9.92
C THR A 111 -43.22 22.47 -10.45
N GLY A 112 -42.30 22.34 -11.40
CA GLY A 112 -41.45 23.43 -11.88
C GLY A 112 -40.27 23.78 -10.96
N GLU A 113 -40.10 23.06 -9.86
CA GLU A 113 -39.03 23.26 -8.87
C GLU A 113 -38.18 21.98 -8.72
N TYR A 114 -36.89 22.14 -8.44
CA TYR A 114 -36.00 21.02 -8.13
C TYR A 114 -36.17 20.60 -6.67
N LEU A 115 -35.82 19.33 -6.36
CA LEU A 115 -35.76 18.82 -4.99
C LEU A 115 -34.81 19.64 -4.13
N THR A 116 -35.21 19.92 -2.88
CA THR A 116 -34.36 20.70 -1.98
C THR A 116 -33.16 19.87 -1.50
N PRO A 117 -32.06 20.51 -1.07
CA PRO A 117 -30.89 19.80 -0.56
C PRO A 117 -31.21 18.82 0.57
N GLU A 118 -32.19 19.15 1.41
CA GLU A 118 -32.63 18.31 2.54
C GLU A 118 -33.36 17.04 2.05
N GLU A 119 -34.14 17.13 0.97
CA GLU A 119 -34.81 15.98 0.35
C GLU A 119 -33.82 15.04 -0.34
N ILE A 120 -32.78 15.61 -0.95
CA ILE A 120 -31.69 14.87 -1.58
C ILE A 120 -30.84 14.15 -0.50
N GLU A 121 -30.52 14.83 0.60
CA GLU A 121 -29.76 14.27 1.73
C GLU A 121 -30.49 13.11 2.43
N ALA A 122 -31.83 13.17 2.49
CA ALA A 122 -32.64 12.09 3.05
C ALA A 122 -32.54 10.77 2.24
N ILE A 123 -32.27 10.86 0.93
CA ILE A 123 -32.14 9.71 0.05
C ILE A 123 -30.70 9.20 0.02
N ARG A 124 -29.71 10.12 -0.02
CA ARG A 124 -28.29 9.80 -0.01
C ARG A 124 -27.50 10.85 0.78
N PRO A 125 -26.74 10.46 1.82
CA PRO A 125 -25.94 11.41 2.58
C PRO A 125 -24.82 12.01 1.70
N PRO A 126 -24.50 13.31 1.84
CA PRO A 126 -23.52 13.98 1.01
C PRO A 126 -22.11 13.43 1.26
N ARG A 127 -21.38 13.13 0.17
CA ARG A 127 -19.97 12.75 0.23
C ARG A 127 -19.08 13.94 -0.10
N TRP A 128 -17.85 13.89 0.38
CA TRP A 128 -16.84 14.92 0.08
C TRP A 128 -16.53 15.02 -1.43
N THR A 129 -16.78 13.95 -2.19
CA THR A 129 -16.65 13.91 -3.65
C THR A 129 -17.77 14.64 -4.39
N ASP A 130 -18.96 14.77 -3.82
CA ASP A 130 -20.12 15.34 -4.52
C ASP A 130 -20.01 16.87 -4.70
N ARG A 131 -19.18 17.53 -3.89
CA ARG A 131 -18.87 18.96 -4.03
C ARG A 131 -17.90 19.25 -5.17
N ARG A 132 -17.39 18.21 -5.84
CA ARG A 132 -16.63 18.36 -7.09
C ARG A 132 -17.65 18.53 -8.19
N GLU A 133 -17.93 19.80 -8.46
CA GLU A 133 -18.72 20.28 -9.58
C GLU A 133 -18.14 19.60 -10.84
N PHE A 134 -18.89 18.65 -11.41
CA PHE A 134 -18.62 18.19 -12.76
C PHE A 134 -18.87 19.40 -13.64
N VAL A 135 -17.80 20.06 -14.07
CA VAL A 135 -17.86 20.92 -15.24
C VAL A 135 -18.16 19.97 -16.38
N ASP A 136 -19.42 19.89 -16.78
CA ASP A 136 -19.77 19.33 -18.08
C ASP A 136 -19.03 20.19 -19.12
N ASP A 137 -18.06 19.60 -19.82
CA ASP A 137 -17.51 20.22 -21.03
C ASP A 137 -18.63 20.17 -22.09
N ASP A 138 -19.23 21.33 -22.38
CA ASP A 138 -20.17 21.58 -23.50
C ASP A 138 -19.68 20.98 -24.83
#